data_AF-A0A160HZH5-F1
#
_entry.id   AF-A0A160HZH5-F1
#
_cell.length_a   1.000
_cell.length_b   1.000
_cell.length_c   1.000
_cell.angle_alpha   90.00
_cell.angle_beta   90.00
_cell.angle_gamma   90.00
#
_symmetry.space_group_name_H-M   'P 1'
#
loop_
_entity.id
_entity.type
_entity.pdbx_description
1 polymer ?
#
loop_
_entity_poly.entity_id
_entity_poly.type
_entity_poly.pdbx_seq_one_letter_code
_entity_poly.pdbx_strand_id
1 'polypeptide(L)'
;MAACVVLMAGCQRADPADQPASGDAAASSNVIDAVPLAPDAPPPAPPAKPAAAEKEATKPAEDVEASIPEGPDMPAQPVPVSEVPCRDAIGAAASARLVERCIQVSPATRPPCNAANPCDLIQGEIDRSCKLWERDGDPPAACKR
;
A
#
# COMPACT_ATOMS: atom_id res chain seq x y z
N MET A 1 -14.16 1.36 61.97
CA MET A 1 -12.94 2.14 62.27
C MET A 1 -11.75 1.26 61.87
N ALA A 2 -10.79 1.64 61.03
CA ALA A 2 -10.52 2.92 60.36
C ALA A 2 -10.48 2.67 58.82
N ALA A 3 -11.16 3.47 58.00
CA ALA A 3 -10.77 4.78 57.44
C ALA A 3 -9.84 4.66 56.21
N CYS A 4 -10.37 5.08 55.06
CA CYS A 4 -9.71 5.03 53.75
C CYS A 4 -8.65 6.13 53.58
N VAL A 5 -7.68 5.92 52.68
CA VAL A 5 -7.13 7.00 51.85
C VAL A 5 -7.02 6.50 50.41
N VAL A 6 -7.75 7.16 49.51
CA VAL A 6 -7.66 6.95 48.06
C VAL A 6 -6.65 7.96 47.52
N LEU A 7 -5.55 7.50 46.91
CA LEU A 7 -4.59 8.37 46.22
C LEU A 7 -5.03 8.58 44.77
N MET A 8 -5.99 9.48 44.59
CA MET A 8 -6.30 10.11 43.30
C MET A 8 -5.57 11.46 43.23
N ALA A 9 -4.45 11.49 42.52
CA ALA A 9 -3.85 12.71 42.00
C ALA A 9 -3.90 12.61 40.47
N GLY A 10 -4.59 13.46 39.72
CA GLY A 10 -5.18 14.76 40.08
C GLY A 10 -4.70 15.78 39.05
N CYS A 11 -5.57 16.18 38.14
CA CYS A 11 -5.18 16.97 36.98
C CYS A 11 -4.63 18.35 37.38
N GLN A 12 -3.45 18.68 36.86
CA GLN A 12 -2.76 19.96 37.00
C GLN A 12 -3.61 21.17 36.55
N ARG A 13 -3.74 22.19 37.42
CA ARG A 13 -4.22 23.54 37.09
C ARG A 13 -3.94 24.54 38.22
N ALA A 14 -3.22 25.63 37.93
CA ALA A 14 -3.53 27.01 38.35
C ALA A 14 -2.34 27.98 38.10
N ASP A 15 -2.59 28.99 37.28
CA ASP A 15 -1.80 30.23 37.05
C ASP A 15 -2.01 31.23 38.25
N PRO A 16 -1.46 32.47 38.30
CA PRO A 16 -1.32 33.52 37.25
C PRO A 16 0.15 33.98 37.07
N ALA A 17 0.53 35.00 36.28
CA ALA A 17 -0.17 36.03 35.49
C ALA A 17 0.48 36.13 34.08
N ASP A 18 0.27 37.11 33.17
CA ASP A 18 -0.36 38.44 33.13
C ASP A 18 -1.11 38.58 31.79
N GLN A 19 -2.18 39.39 31.74
CA GLN A 19 -3.01 39.62 30.56
C GLN A 19 -3.36 41.11 30.48
N PRO A 20 -3.43 41.68 29.27
CA PRO A 20 -4.77 41.96 28.75
C PRO A 20 -4.95 41.72 27.23
N ALA A 21 -5.80 40.75 26.90
CA ALA A 21 -7.09 40.94 26.23
C ALA A 21 -7.29 41.97 25.10
N SER A 22 -8.03 41.52 24.09
CA SER A 22 -8.88 42.27 23.14
C SER A 22 -8.25 42.73 21.81
N GLY A 23 -8.65 42.06 20.72
CA GLY A 23 -8.35 42.43 19.34
C GLY A 23 -8.90 41.39 18.37
N ASP A 24 -10.08 41.68 17.82
CA ASP A 24 -10.78 41.11 16.64
C ASP A 24 -10.33 39.74 16.07
N ALA A 25 -11.17 38.71 16.06
CA ALA A 25 -12.36 38.60 15.20
C ALA A 25 -12.08 38.67 13.68
N ALA A 26 -11.37 37.66 13.14
CA ALA A 26 -11.62 37.20 11.77
C ALA A 26 -11.14 35.76 11.57
N ALA A 27 -11.96 34.94 10.91
CA ALA A 27 -11.48 33.71 10.30
C ALA A 27 -10.68 34.08 9.04
N SER A 28 -9.35 33.92 9.07
CA SER A 28 -8.51 33.91 7.87
C SER A 28 -7.94 32.52 7.65
N SER A 29 -8.77 31.71 7.00
CA SER A 29 -8.46 30.68 6.02
C SER A 29 -7.07 30.06 6.00
N ASN A 30 -7.05 28.73 5.98
CA ASN A 30 -6.00 27.93 5.39
C ASN A 30 -5.61 28.49 4.00
N VAL A 31 -4.49 29.22 3.90
CA VAL A 31 -3.82 29.47 2.62
C VAL A 31 -2.96 28.24 2.34
N ILE A 32 -3.66 27.17 1.95
CA ILE A 32 -3.07 26.13 1.12
C ILE A 32 -2.85 26.83 -0.22
N ASP A 33 -1.59 27.11 -0.56
CA ASP A 33 -1.25 27.78 -1.81
C ASP A 33 -1.59 26.85 -2.98
N ALA A 34 -2.79 27.02 -3.50
CA ALA A 34 -3.35 26.19 -4.56
C ALA A 34 -2.71 26.60 -5.88
N VAL A 35 -1.54 26.03 -6.17
CA VAL A 35 -0.89 26.12 -7.49
C VAL A 35 -1.93 25.75 -8.55
N PRO A 36 -2.34 26.69 -9.43
CA PRO A 36 -3.34 26.39 -10.44
C PRO A 36 -2.70 25.53 -11.53
N LEU A 37 -3.04 24.24 -11.53
CA LEU A 37 -2.84 23.38 -12.69
C LEU A 37 -3.70 23.94 -13.84
N ALA A 38 -3.05 24.60 -14.79
CA ALA A 38 -3.71 25.08 -16.00
C ALA A 38 -4.29 23.87 -16.78
N PRO A 39 -5.56 23.90 -17.18
CA PRO A 39 -6.16 22.84 -17.99
C PRO A 39 -5.77 23.02 -19.46
N ASP A 40 -4.53 22.69 -19.81
CA ASP A 40 -4.13 22.54 -21.22
C ASP A 40 -4.61 21.18 -21.75
N ALA A 41 -5.93 21.09 -21.93
CA ALA A 41 -6.61 19.97 -22.57
C ALA A 41 -7.12 20.44 -23.93
N PRO A 42 -6.55 19.95 -25.06
CA PRO A 42 -7.06 20.30 -26.39
C PRO A 42 -8.52 19.81 -26.55
N PRO A 43 -9.36 20.53 -27.31
CA PRO A 43 -10.76 20.17 -27.46
C PRO A 43 -10.93 18.81 -28.15
N PRO A 44 -11.97 18.03 -27.80
CA PRO A 44 -12.22 16.74 -28.44
C PRO A 44 -12.56 16.95 -29.93
N ALA A 45 -11.86 16.23 -30.80
CA ALA A 45 -12.13 16.21 -32.23
C ALA A 45 -13.53 15.59 -32.51
N PRO A 46 -14.26 16.07 -33.53
CA PRO A 46 -15.55 15.50 -33.90
C PRO A 46 -15.42 14.06 -34.43
N PRO A 47 -16.41 13.19 -34.20
CA PRO A 47 -16.37 11.80 -34.66
C PRO A 47 -16.47 11.72 -36.19
N ALA A 48 -15.38 11.33 -36.84
CA ALA A 48 -15.39 10.96 -38.25
C ALA A 48 -16.18 9.65 -38.46
N LYS A 49 -17.07 9.63 -39.46
CA LYS A 49 -17.80 8.41 -39.85
C LYS A 49 -16.84 7.40 -40.51
N PRO A 50 -17.12 6.08 -40.41
CA PRO A 50 -16.24 5.07 -41.00
C PRO A 50 -16.31 5.08 -42.53
N ALA A 51 -15.15 5.22 -43.19
CA ALA A 51 -14.99 4.81 -44.57
C ALA A 51 -14.67 3.31 -44.62
N ALA A 52 -15.26 2.60 -45.58
CA ALA A 52 -15.14 1.15 -45.66
C ALA A 52 -13.85 0.70 -46.38
N ALA A 53 -13.28 -0.38 -45.84
CA ALA A 53 -12.44 -1.38 -46.51
C ALA A 53 -11.22 -0.93 -47.32
N GLU A 54 -10.05 -1.38 -46.84
CA GLU A 54 -9.21 -2.25 -47.68
C GLU A 54 -8.78 -3.47 -46.84
N LYS A 55 -9.08 -4.67 -47.35
CA LYS A 55 -8.56 -5.93 -46.81
C LYS A 55 -7.24 -6.21 -47.50
N GLU A 56 -6.12 -5.85 -46.87
CA GLU A 56 -4.87 -6.53 -47.17
C GLU A 56 -4.67 -7.67 -46.16
N ALA A 57 -4.76 -8.90 -46.66
CA ALA A 57 -4.55 -10.10 -45.85
C ALA A 57 -3.04 -10.36 -45.73
N THR A 58 -2.38 -9.62 -44.84
CA THR A 58 -1.03 -9.97 -44.38
C THR A 58 -1.12 -11.36 -43.74
N LYS A 59 -0.61 -12.37 -44.44
CA LYS A 59 -0.35 -13.67 -43.83
C LYS A 59 0.58 -13.43 -42.63
N PRO A 60 0.31 -13.97 -41.44
CA PRO A 60 1.35 -14.10 -40.43
C PRO A 60 2.55 -14.79 -41.10
N ALA A 61 3.73 -14.18 -41.01
CA ALA A 61 4.95 -14.92 -41.25
C ALA A 61 4.97 -16.05 -40.22
N GLU A 62 5.24 -17.28 -40.67
CA GLU A 62 5.45 -18.41 -39.77
C GLU A 62 6.68 -18.08 -38.91
N ASP A 63 6.42 -17.62 -37.69
CA ASP A 63 7.45 -17.50 -36.67
C ASP A 63 8.00 -18.90 -36.41
N VAL A 64 9.32 -19.02 -36.35
CA VAL A 64 9.99 -20.29 -36.05
C VAL A 64 9.95 -20.49 -34.54
N GLU A 65 8.72 -20.66 -34.05
CA GLU A 65 8.37 -20.92 -32.67
C GLU A 65 9.09 -22.20 -32.23
N ALA A 66 9.92 -22.09 -31.19
CA ALA A 66 10.59 -23.25 -30.63
C ALA A 66 9.53 -24.17 -30.01
N SER A 67 9.20 -25.27 -30.70
CA SER A 67 8.16 -26.21 -30.26
C SER A 67 8.56 -26.89 -28.94
N ILE A 68 8.18 -26.28 -27.83
CA ILE A 68 8.17 -26.92 -26.52
C ILE A 68 7.16 -28.08 -26.62
N PRO A 69 7.53 -29.33 -26.30
CA PRO A 69 6.57 -30.42 -26.28
C PRO A 69 5.51 -30.14 -25.20
N GLU A 70 4.24 -30.23 -25.58
CA GLU A 70 3.12 -30.06 -24.65
C GLU A 70 3.23 -31.11 -23.53
N GLY A 71 3.48 -30.62 -22.31
CA GLY A 71 3.39 -31.45 -21.11
C GLY A 71 1.94 -31.83 -20.83
N PRO A 72 1.68 -32.88 -20.03
CA PRO A 72 0.32 -33.26 -19.69
C PRO A 72 -0.42 -32.11 -18.99
N ASP A 73 -1.63 -31.80 -19.47
CA ASP A 73 -2.51 -30.75 -18.93
C ASP A 73 -2.87 -31.01 -17.46
N MET A 74 -2.05 -30.48 -16.54
CA MET A 74 -2.38 -30.50 -15.12
C MET A 74 -3.30 -29.33 -14.77
N PRO A 75 -4.45 -29.58 -14.11
CA PRO A 75 -5.35 -28.51 -13.69
C PRO A 75 -4.67 -27.63 -12.64
N ALA A 76 -4.91 -26.32 -12.71
CA ALA A 76 -4.42 -25.37 -11.71
C ALA A 76 -5.06 -25.67 -10.33
N GLN A 77 -4.24 -26.05 -9.36
CA GLN A 77 -4.66 -26.30 -7.99
C GLN A 77 -4.58 -24.99 -7.19
N PRO A 78 -5.68 -24.49 -6.59
CA PRO A 78 -5.62 -23.31 -5.74
C PRO A 78 -4.88 -23.64 -4.44
N VAL A 79 -3.86 -22.84 -4.12
CA VAL A 79 -3.21 -22.89 -2.81
C VAL A 79 -4.13 -22.23 -1.76
N PRO A 80 -4.41 -22.89 -0.62
CA PRO A 80 -5.26 -22.33 0.41
C PRO A 80 -4.53 -21.18 1.13
N VAL A 81 -4.84 -19.95 0.74
CA VAL A 81 -4.58 -18.74 1.52
C VAL A 81 -5.89 -18.30 2.18
N SER A 82 -5.80 -17.78 3.40
CA SER A 82 -6.93 -17.11 4.05
C SER A 82 -7.39 -15.93 3.18
N GLU A 83 -8.69 -15.68 3.01
CA GLU A 83 -9.17 -14.53 2.20
C GLU A 83 -9.34 -13.24 3.02
N VAL A 84 -9.15 -13.32 4.35
CA VAL A 84 -9.35 -12.21 5.28
C VAL A 84 -8.20 -11.20 5.17
N PRO A 85 -8.48 -9.90 4.90
CA PRO A 85 -7.45 -8.87 4.88
C PRO A 85 -6.70 -8.77 6.21
N CYS A 86 -5.38 -8.61 6.16
CA CYS A 86 -4.55 -8.57 7.37
C CYS A 86 -4.92 -7.41 8.30
N ARG A 87 -5.40 -6.28 7.75
CA ARG A 87 -5.95 -5.15 8.53
C ARG A 87 -7.12 -5.55 9.43
N ASP A 88 -7.93 -6.52 9.02
CA ASP A 88 -9.14 -6.97 9.72
C ASP A 88 -8.78 -8.09 10.70
N ALA A 89 -7.80 -8.94 10.36
CA ALA A 89 -7.33 -10.03 11.19
C ALA A 89 -6.53 -9.57 12.43
N ILE A 90 -5.64 -8.58 12.29
CA ILE A 90 -4.76 -8.11 13.39
C ILE A 90 -4.88 -6.61 13.71
N GLY A 91 -5.78 -5.90 13.04
CA GLY A 91 -5.99 -4.46 13.21
C GLY A 91 -4.99 -3.59 12.43
N ALA A 92 -5.44 -2.41 12.02
CA ALA A 92 -4.71 -1.49 11.14
C ALA A 92 -3.27 -1.20 11.59
N ALA A 93 -3.04 -0.91 12.88
CA ALA A 93 -1.72 -0.56 13.40
C ALA A 93 -0.72 -1.74 13.37
N ALA A 94 -1.19 -2.98 13.58
CA ALA A 94 -0.32 -4.15 13.53
C ALA A 94 -0.05 -4.58 12.08
N SER A 95 -1.08 -4.56 11.22
CA SER A 95 -0.91 -4.83 9.79
C SER A 95 0.00 -3.82 9.10
N ALA A 96 -0.04 -2.54 9.49
CA ALA A 96 0.85 -1.52 8.96
C ALA A 96 2.32 -1.82 9.29
N ARG A 97 2.64 -2.23 10.53
CA ARG A 97 4.01 -2.65 10.91
C ARG A 97 4.47 -3.90 10.15
N LEU A 98 3.56 -4.84 9.89
CA LEU A 98 3.87 -6.04 9.11
C LEU A 98 4.15 -5.70 7.62
N VAL A 99 3.34 -4.83 7.03
CA VAL A 99 3.55 -4.34 5.64
C VAL A 99 4.84 -3.55 5.52
N GLU A 100 5.13 -2.67 6.47
CA GLU A 100 6.39 -1.91 6.50
C GLU A 100 7.61 -2.85 6.54
N ARG A 101 7.58 -3.84 7.43
CA ARG A 101 8.62 -4.89 7.49
C ARG A 101 8.75 -5.65 6.17
N CYS A 102 7.63 -5.99 5.52
CA CYS A 102 7.60 -6.66 4.23
C CYS A 102 8.27 -5.83 3.12
N ILE A 103 8.00 -4.52 3.06
CA ILE A 103 8.62 -3.60 2.09
C ILE A 103 10.13 -3.50 2.33
N GLN A 104 10.56 -3.42 3.60
CA GLN A 104 11.99 -3.33 3.95
C GLN A 104 12.81 -4.59 3.62
N VAL A 105 12.17 -5.75 3.44
CA VAL A 105 12.87 -7.01 3.14
C VAL A 105 12.65 -7.53 1.73
N SER A 106 11.59 -7.15 1.00
CA SER A 106 11.36 -7.72 -0.33
C SER A 106 12.20 -7.02 -1.40
N PRO A 107 13.01 -7.76 -2.18
CA PRO A 107 13.74 -7.22 -3.34
C PRO A 107 12.84 -7.05 -4.58
N ALA A 108 11.56 -7.41 -4.53
CA ALA A 108 10.65 -7.31 -5.67
C ALA A 108 10.20 -5.86 -5.91
N THR A 109 9.98 -5.49 -7.18
CA THR A 109 9.48 -4.15 -7.55
C THR A 109 7.99 -3.96 -7.28
N ARG A 110 7.23 -5.05 -7.11
CA ARG A 110 5.81 -5.06 -6.73
C ARG A 110 5.50 -6.29 -5.84
N PRO A 111 5.93 -6.30 -4.57
CA PRO A 111 5.68 -7.41 -3.67
C PRO A 111 4.23 -7.42 -3.17
N PRO A 112 3.72 -8.55 -2.64
CA PRO A 112 2.39 -8.66 -2.03
C PRO A 112 2.26 -7.94 -0.66
N CYS A 113 3.12 -6.96 -0.36
CA CYS A 113 3.12 -6.19 0.88
C CYS A 113 1.98 -5.17 0.93
N ASN A 114 0.74 -5.61 1.22
CA ASN A 114 -0.43 -4.75 1.31
C ASN A 114 -1.36 -5.24 2.42
N ALA A 115 -1.87 -4.37 3.29
CA ALA A 115 -2.77 -4.74 4.38
C ALA A 115 -4.19 -5.14 3.92
N ALA A 116 -4.49 -5.05 2.61
CA ALA A 116 -5.63 -5.71 1.98
C ALA A 116 -5.41 -7.22 1.78
N ASN A 117 -4.15 -7.65 1.67
CA ASN A 117 -3.77 -9.04 1.51
C ASN A 117 -3.81 -9.78 2.86
N PRO A 118 -3.86 -11.12 2.86
CA PRO A 118 -3.90 -11.92 4.09
C PRO A 118 -2.57 -11.87 4.83
N CYS A 119 -2.59 -11.95 6.17
CA CYS A 119 -1.36 -11.86 6.96
C CYS A 119 -0.35 -12.97 6.61
N ASP A 120 -0.83 -14.18 6.32
CA ASP A 120 0.01 -15.33 5.96
C ASP A 120 0.78 -15.09 4.64
N LEU A 121 0.17 -14.38 3.68
CA LEU A 121 0.81 -14.04 2.42
C LEU A 121 1.92 -12.99 2.62
N ILE A 122 1.65 -11.97 3.43
CA ILE A 122 2.63 -10.91 3.77
C ILE A 122 3.79 -11.50 4.57
N GLN A 123 3.49 -12.37 5.55
CA GLN A 123 4.50 -13.04 6.38
C GLN A 123 5.32 -14.07 5.58
N GLY A 124 4.69 -14.81 4.66
CA GLY A 124 5.38 -15.72 3.75
C GLY A 124 6.36 -15.01 2.81
N GLU A 125 6.02 -13.83 2.30
CA GLU A 125 6.95 -13.01 1.50
C GLU A 125 8.12 -12.48 2.34
N ILE A 126 7.88 -12.07 3.60
CA ILE A 126 8.96 -11.72 4.53
C ILE A 126 9.92 -12.90 4.73
N ASP A 127 9.38 -14.07 5.04
CA ASP A 127 10.19 -15.26 5.37
C ASP A 127 10.97 -15.76 4.14
N ARG A 128 10.34 -15.73 2.96
CA ARG A 128 11.01 -16.01 1.68
C ARG A 128 12.14 -15.03 1.39
N SER A 129 11.89 -13.73 1.54
CA SER A 129 12.86 -12.69 1.20
C SER A 129 14.04 -12.69 2.17
N CYS A 130 13.79 -12.90 3.46
CA CYS A 130 14.87 -13.02 4.44
C CYS A 130 15.76 -14.24 4.20
N LYS A 131 15.17 -15.40 3.85
CA LYS A 131 15.93 -16.58 3.45
C LYS A 131 16.77 -16.35 2.17
N LEU A 132 16.31 -15.49 1.26
CA LEU A 132 17.07 -15.07 0.09
C LEU A 132 18.28 -14.21 0.49
N TRP A 133 18.10 -13.19 1.32
CA TRP A 133 19.22 -12.36 1.78
C TRP A 133 20.22 -13.11 2.68
N GLU A 134 19.76 -14.05 3.51
CA GLU A 134 20.62 -14.93 4.31
C GLU A 134 21.56 -15.77 3.43
N ARG A 135 21.08 -16.22 2.26
CA ARG A 135 21.89 -16.94 1.26
C ARG A 135 22.89 -16.01 0.58
N ASP A 136 22.50 -14.76 0.33
CA ASP A 136 23.28 -13.79 -0.44
C ASP A 136 24.28 -12.99 0.44
N GLY A 137 24.16 -13.07 1.77
CA GLY A 137 25.20 -12.74 2.76
C GLY A 137 25.00 -11.43 3.55
N ASP A 138 24.02 -10.61 3.20
CA ASP A 138 23.73 -9.32 3.87
C ASP A 138 22.23 -9.14 4.13
N PRO A 139 21.67 -9.80 5.17
CA PRO A 139 20.25 -9.68 5.51
C PRO A 139 19.91 -8.31 6.13
N PRO A 140 18.90 -7.59 5.58
CA PRO A 140 18.39 -6.36 6.18
C PRO A 140 18.06 -6.53 7.66
N ALA A 141 18.25 -5.48 8.47
CA ALA A 141 17.97 -5.54 9.90
C ALA A 141 16.52 -5.98 10.22
N ALA A 142 15.57 -5.64 9.34
CA ALA A 142 14.16 -6.06 9.39
C ALA A 142 13.94 -7.59 9.29
N CYS A 143 14.92 -8.37 8.84
CA CYS A 143 14.83 -9.83 8.86
C CYS A 143 14.99 -10.43 10.27
N LYS A 144 15.57 -9.69 11.20
CA LYS A 144 15.60 -10.05 12.62
C LYS A 144 14.18 -9.94 13.20
N ARG A 145 13.81 -10.84 14.11
CA ARG A 145 12.50 -10.88 14.77
C ARG A 145 12.55 -10.24 16.15
#